data_AF-A0A062TNY3-F1
#
_entry.id   AF-A0A062TNY3-F1
#
_cell.length_a   1.000
_cell.length_b   1.000
_cell.length_c   1.000
_cell.angle_alpha   90.00
_cell.angle_beta   90.00
_cell.angle_gamma   90.00
#
_symmetry.space_group_name_H-M   'P 1'
#
loop_
_entity.id
_entity.type
_entity.pdbx_description
1 polymer ?
#
loop_
_entity_poly.entity_id
_entity_poly.type
_entity_poly.pdbx_seq_one_letter_code
_entity_poly.pdbx_strand_id
1 'polypeptide(L)'
;MKKQIFLLAAGVAVAASTACTSSGSGARTPDEFRVVTMAPLTVPPNYKLRPPSAGGSLPPELDGSRNETATAFGTTIGQDASASERALVAAANANAVDPIIRTEVDYEETKTLRKPKSIADRILFWRSDDEETIAGLESDSATGGEEVTIERTNEKARIKLPGT
;
A
#
# COMPACT_ATOMS: atom_id res chain seq x y z
N MET A 1 -51.66 -43.19 -3.86
CA MET A 1 -50.19 -43.01 -3.86
C MET A 1 -49.71 -41.67 -3.29
N LYS A 2 -50.41 -40.53 -3.51
CA LYS A 2 -50.03 -39.23 -2.92
C LYS A 2 -49.98 -39.15 -1.39
N LYS A 3 -50.89 -39.85 -0.67
CA LYS A 3 -50.89 -39.89 0.81
C LYS A 3 -49.69 -40.63 1.43
N GLN A 4 -49.10 -41.59 0.71
CA GLN A 4 -47.96 -42.35 1.22
C GLN A 4 -46.64 -41.60 1.05
N ILE A 5 -46.54 -40.74 0.03
CA ILE A 5 -45.42 -39.82 -0.17
C ILE A 5 -45.36 -38.78 0.96
N PHE A 6 -46.50 -38.28 1.42
CA PHE A 6 -46.56 -37.35 2.55
C PHE A 6 -46.16 -37.99 3.88
N LEU A 7 -46.54 -39.25 4.13
CA LEU A 7 -46.14 -39.98 5.34
C LEU A 7 -44.64 -40.30 5.37
N LEU A 8 -44.05 -40.65 4.22
CA LEU A 8 -42.61 -40.90 4.11
C LEU A 8 -41.79 -39.61 4.34
N ALA A 9 -42.25 -38.49 3.78
CA ALA A 9 -41.58 -37.19 3.95
C ALA A 9 -41.63 -36.69 5.41
N ALA A 10 -42.75 -36.90 6.11
CA ALA A 10 -42.87 -36.53 7.52
C ALA A 10 -41.97 -37.39 8.44
N GLY A 11 -41.82 -38.68 8.14
CA GLY A 11 -40.93 -39.58 8.90
C GLY A 11 -39.46 -39.19 8.79
N VAL A 12 -39.01 -38.79 7.60
CA VAL A 12 -37.63 -38.31 7.37
C VAL A 12 -37.37 -36.98 8.09
N ALA A 13 -38.35 -36.07 8.11
CA ALA A 13 -38.21 -34.79 8.79
C ALA A 13 -38.04 -34.94 10.32
N VAL A 14 -38.81 -35.84 10.94
CA VAL A 14 -38.72 -36.09 12.40
C VAL A 14 -37.40 -36.77 12.78
N ALA A 15 -36.92 -37.72 11.97
CA ALA A 15 -35.63 -38.38 12.18
C ALA A 15 -34.43 -37.44 12.00
N ALA A 16 -34.53 -36.44 11.10
CA ALA A 16 -33.49 -35.44 10.92
C ALA A 16 -33.40 -34.46 12.10
N SER A 17 -34.53 -34.14 12.75
CA SER A 17 -34.55 -33.21 13.89
C SER A 17 -34.02 -33.78 15.21
N THR A 18 -34.10 -35.10 15.44
CA THR A 18 -33.56 -35.72 16.66
C THR A 18 -32.05 -35.98 16.60
N ALA A 19 -31.44 -35.96 15.42
CA ALA A 19 -29.99 -36.07 15.25
C ALA A 19 -29.21 -34.85 15.77
N CYS A 20 -29.87 -33.71 15.95
CA CYS A 20 -29.23 -32.45 16.37
C CYS A 20 -29.29 -32.17 17.88
N THR A 21 -29.96 -33.00 18.69
CA THR A 21 -30.21 -32.65 20.11
C THR A 21 -29.67 -33.63 21.15
N SER A 22 -28.95 -34.69 20.77
CA SER A 22 -28.32 -35.56 21.78
C SER A 22 -27.11 -36.32 21.27
N SER A 23 -25.93 -35.70 21.36
CA SER A 23 -24.78 -36.40 21.93
C SER A 23 -23.70 -35.41 22.37
N GLY A 24 -23.28 -35.53 23.62
CA GLY A 24 -21.87 -35.33 23.95
C GLY A 24 -21.45 -33.97 24.49
N SER A 25 -21.52 -33.89 25.82
CA SER A 25 -20.57 -33.26 26.76
C SER A 25 -20.68 -31.74 26.99
N GLY A 26 -20.66 -31.40 28.28
CA GLY A 26 -20.91 -30.09 28.86
C GLY A 26 -19.94 -28.99 28.45
N ALA A 27 -20.02 -27.87 29.17
CA ALA A 27 -19.27 -26.64 28.92
C ALA A 27 -17.87 -26.93 28.37
N ARG A 28 -17.69 -26.68 27.06
CA ARG A 28 -16.39 -26.74 26.38
C ARG A 28 -15.65 -25.44 26.71
N THR A 29 -15.41 -25.16 27.99
CA THR A 29 -14.51 -24.07 28.37
C THR A 29 -13.10 -24.45 27.92
N PRO A 30 -12.42 -23.62 27.12
CA PRO A 30 -11.04 -23.88 26.72
C PRO A 30 -10.17 -24.05 27.96
N ASP A 31 -9.39 -25.12 28.00
CA ASP A 31 -8.45 -25.39 29.09
C ASP A 31 -7.31 -24.36 29.07
N GLU A 32 -7.37 -23.40 30.00
CA GLU A 32 -6.42 -22.28 30.14
C GLU A 32 -5.01 -22.74 30.55
N PHE A 33 -4.86 -23.99 31.01
CA PHE A 33 -3.57 -24.56 31.40
C PHE A 33 -3.00 -25.50 30.33
N ARG A 34 -3.67 -25.63 29.18
CA ARG A 34 -3.16 -26.45 28.08
C ARG A 34 -2.01 -25.75 27.38
N VAL A 35 -0.79 -26.22 27.66
CA VAL A 35 0.42 -25.79 26.94
C VAL A 35 0.41 -26.38 25.53
N VAL A 36 0.36 -25.51 24.51
CA VAL A 36 0.54 -25.88 23.10
C VAL A 36 1.99 -25.58 22.70
N THR A 37 2.68 -26.56 22.16
CA THR A 37 4.01 -26.34 21.59
C THR A 37 3.87 -25.70 20.21
N MET A 38 4.53 -24.55 20.02
CA MET A 38 4.65 -23.97 18.68
C MET A 38 5.71 -24.71 17.87
N ALA A 39 5.54 -24.76 16.55
CA ALA A 39 6.55 -25.30 15.66
C ALA A 39 7.86 -24.49 15.78
N PRO A 40 9.03 -25.15 15.77
CA PRO A 40 10.32 -24.46 15.89
C PRO A 40 10.54 -23.52 14.69
N LEU A 41 10.88 -22.27 14.98
CA LEU A 41 11.27 -21.29 13.96
C LEU A 41 12.61 -21.73 13.35
N THR A 42 12.60 -22.21 12.11
CA THR A 42 13.82 -22.59 11.39
C THR A 42 14.28 -21.41 10.56
N VAL A 43 15.51 -20.95 10.81
CA VAL A 43 16.15 -19.93 9.96
C VAL A 43 16.47 -20.57 8.61
N PRO A 44 15.99 -20.01 7.48
CA PRO A 44 16.30 -20.54 6.16
C PRO A 44 17.81 -20.55 5.90
N PRO A 45 18.34 -21.57 5.20
CA PRO A 45 19.77 -21.70 4.91
C PRO A 45 20.36 -20.51 4.12
N ASN A 46 19.51 -19.71 3.47
CA ASN A 46 19.90 -18.59 2.64
C ASN A 46 19.74 -17.21 3.34
N TYR A 47 19.86 -17.12 4.66
CA TYR A 47 19.77 -15.82 5.36
C TYR A 47 21.04 -14.95 5.24
N LYS A 48 22.15 -15.53 4.77
CA LYS A 48 23.46 -14.85 4.61
C LYS A 48 23.63 -14.22 3.22
N LEU A 49 22.57 -13.70 2.62
CA LEU A 49 22.72 -12.95 1.38
C LEU A 49 23.41 -11.62 1.69
N ARG A 50 24.52 -11.36 0.99
CA ARG A 50 25.13 -10.04 1.00
C ARG A 50 24.11 -9.05 0.40
N PRO A 51 23.87 -7.89 1.04
CA PRO A 51 23.10 -6.84 0.39
C PRO A 51 23.67 -6.59 -1.01
N PRO A 52 22.82 -6.45 -2.05
CA PRO A 52 23.30 -6.13 -3.38
C PRO A 52 24.15 -4.86 -3.33
N SER A 53 25.23 -4.81 -4.11
CA SER A 53 26.03 -3.59 -4.21
C SER A 53 25.15 -2.43 -4.64
N ALA A 54 25.35 -1.24 -4.05
CA ALA A 54 24.65 -0.04 -4.48
C ALA A 54 24.83 0.16 -6.00
N GLY A 55 23.71 0.31 -6.72
CA GLY A 55 23.69 0.42 -8.18
C GLY A 55 23.69 -0.90 -8.97
N GLY A 56 23.65 -2.06 -8.30
CA GLY A 56 23.42 -3.35 -8.98
C GLY A 56 22.01 -3.43 -9.57
N SER A 57 21.83 -4.23 -10.64
CA SER A 57 20.51 -4.48 -11.22
C SER A 57 19.58 -5.02 -10.13
N LEU A 58 18.49 -4.31 -9.86
CA LEU A 58 17.43 -4.84 -9.00
C LEU A 58 16.91 -6.14 -9.65
N PRO A 59 16.57 -7.17 -8.85
CA PRO A 59 15.80 -8.30 -9.36
C PRO A 59 14.58 -7.79 -10.13
N PRO A 60 14.24 -8.39 -11.29
CA PRO A 60 13.11 -7.95 -12.09
C PRO A 60 11.78 -8.00 -11.32
N GLU A 61 11.68 -8.82 -10.27
CA GLU A 61 10.53 -8.79 -9.35
C GLU A 61 10.38 -7.47 -8.55
N LEU A 62 11.44 -6.67 -8.39
CA LEU A 62 11.40 -5.39 -7.67
C LEU A 62 11.14 -4.18 -8.58
N ASP A 63 11.20 -4.35 -9.90
CA ASP A 63 10.72 -3.31 -10.83
C ASP A 63 9.19 -3.39 -10.90
N GLY A 64 8.55 -2.82 -9.88
CA GLY A 64 7.09 -2.83 -9.73
C GLY A 64 6.37 -2.31 -10.97
N SER A 65 6.95 -1.31 -11.65
CA SER A 65 6.33 -0.71 -12.83
C SER A 65 6.22 -1.67 -14.00
N ARG A 66 7.25 -2.51 -14.24
CA ARG A 66 7.25 -3.52 -15.31
C ARG A 66 6.35 -4.70 -14.98
N ASN A 67 6.34 -5.14 -13.74
CA ASN A 67 5.52 -6.29 -13.33
C ASN A 67 4.02 -5.94 -13.34
N GLU A 68 3.66 -4.74 -12.89
CA GLU A 68 2.28 -4.24 -12.92
C GLU A 68 1.77 -4.07 -14.35
N THR A 69 2.57 -3.51 -15.26
CA THR A 69 2.15 -3.36 -16.67
C THR A 69 2.01 -4.70 -17.37
N ALA A 70 2.95 -5.64 -17.15
CA ALA A 70 2.85 -6.99 -17.70
C ALA A 70 1.63 -7.76 -17.14
N THR A 71 1.27 -7.53 -15.87
CA THR A 71 0.07 -8.13 -15.24
C THR A 71 -1.22 -7.48 -15.75
N ALA A 72 -1.26 -6.15 -15.87
CA ALA A 72 -2.46 -5.41 -16.26
C ALA A 72 -2.78 -5.55 -17.74
N PHE A 73 -1.77 -5.54 -18.62
CA PHE A 73 -1.96 -5.55 -20.07
C PHE A 73 -1.55 -6.87 -20.74
N GLY A 74 -0.90 -7.78 -20.00
CA GLY A 74 -0.35 -9.01 -20.56
C GLY A 74 0.93 -8.76 -21.37
N THR A 75 1.69 -9.84 -21.59
CA THR A 75 2.90 -9.81 -22.44
C THR A 75 2.61 -10.08 -23.91
N THR A 76 1.35 -10.38 -24.24
CA THR A 76 0.91 -11.01 -25.49
C THR A 76 0.00 -10.10 -26.33
N ILE A 77 0.03 -8.78 -26.09
CA ILE A 77 -0.79 -7.81 -26.82
C ILE A 77 -0.45 -7.88 -28.30
N GLY A 78 -1.47 -8.13 -29.14
CA GLY A 78 -1.33 -8.10 -30.61
C GLY A 78 -0.72 -9.36 -31.23
N GLN A 79 -0.45 -10.42 -30.47
CA GLN A 79 0.08 -11.68 -31.03
C GLN A 79 -0.91 -12.36 -31.99
N ASP A 80 -2.21 -12.28 -31.70
CA ASP A 80 -3.28 -12.83 -32.55
C ASP A 80 -3.89 -11.80 -33.52
N ALA A 81 -3.23 -10.65 -33.72
CA ALA A 81 -3.76 -9.58 -34.57
C ALA A 81 -3.83 -10.00 -36.05
N SER A 82 -4.98 -9.74 -36.66
CA SER A 82 -5.21 -10.00 -38.08
C SER A 82 -4.28 -9.16 -38.97
N ALA A 83 -4.09 -9.59 -40.23
CA ALA A 83 -3.28 -8.82 -41.19
C ALA A 83 -3.81 -7.39 -41.40
N SER A 84 -5.13 -7.21 -41.39
CA SER A 84 -5.79 -5.90 -41.50
C SER A 84 -5.56 -5.01 -40.28
N GLU A 85 -5.58 -5.56 -39.06
CA GLU A 85 -5.29 -4.78 -37.85
C GLU A 85 -3.83 -4.33 -37.81
N ARG A 86 -2.90 -5.21 -38.18
CA ARG A 86 -1.48 -4.84 -38.27
C ARG A 86 -1.24 -3.76 -39.32
N ALA A 87 -1.91 -3.84 -40.47
CA ALA A 87 -1.83 -2.80 -41.50
C ALA A 87 -2.39 -1.46 -41.02
N LEU A 88 -3.49 -1.48 -40.26
CA LEU A 88 -4.08 -0.26 -39.68
C LEU A 88 -3.16 0.38 -38.63
N VAL A 89 -2.59 -0.43 -37.72
CA VAL A 89 -1.64 0.04 -36.69
C VAL A 89 -0.38 0.61 -37.33
N ALA A 90 0.13 -0.04 -38.38
CA ALA A 90 1.27 0.47 -39.14
C ALA A 90 0.94 1.80 -39.84
N ALA A 91 -0.24 1.92 -40.46
CA ALA A 91 -0.69 3.17 -41.07
C ALA A 91 -0.90 4.30 -40.04
N ALA A 92 -1.33 3.95 -38.83
CA ALA A 92 -1.45 4.88 -37.70
C ALA A 92 -0.10 5.22 -37.04
N ASN A 93 1.00 4.63 -37.53
CA ASN A 93 2.35 4.75 -36.95
C ASN A 93 2.42 4.39 -35.45
N ALA A 94 1.50 3.55 -34.98
CA ALA A 94 1.36 3.16 -33.58
C ALA A 94 2.26 1.95 -33.21
N ASN A 95 3.17 1.56 -34.10
CA ASN A 95 4.03 0.38 -33.94
C ASN A 95 5.36 0.69 -33.21
N ALA A 96 5.61 1.96 -32.88
CA ALA A 96 6.88 2.45 -32.34
C ALA A 96 6.67 3.33 -31.10
N VAL A 97 5.91 2.83 -30.12
CA VAL A 97 5.83 3.49 -28.81
C VAL A 97 7.09 3.14 -28.03
N ASP A 98 7.92 4.14 -27.73
CA ASP A 98 9.07 3.98 -26.85
C ASP A 98 8.56 3.60 -25.44
N PRO A 99 9.05 2.50 -24.84
CA PRO A 99 8.63 2.07 -23.51
C PRO A 99 8.93 3.09 -22.40
N ILE A 100 9.83 4.05 -22.64
CA ILE A 100 10.25 5.07 -21.68
C ILE A 100 9.38 6.34 -21.76
N ILE A 101 8.57 6.53 -22.81
CA ILE A 101 7.80 7.76 -23.03
C ILE A 101 6.94 8.18 -21.84
N ARG A 102 6.37 7.24 -21.08
CA ARG A 102 5.60 7.60 -19.86
C ARG A 102 6.46 8.31 -18.83
N THR A 103 7.67 7.81 -18.61
CA THR A 103 8.62 8.42 -17.66
C THR A 103 9.14 9.77 -18.16
N GLU A 104 9.31 9.92 -19.48
CA GLU A 104 9.69 11.20 -20.08
C GLU A 104 8.58 12.23 -19.91
N VAL A 105 7.32 11.86 -20.21
CA VAL A 105 6.14 12.71 -20.01
C VAL A 105 5.99 13.08 -18.53
N ASP A 106 6.14 12.13 -17.61
CA ASP A 106 6.07 12.40 -16.18
C ASP A 106 7.18 13.37 -15.74
N TYR A 107 8.39 13.24 -16.28
CA TYR A 107 9.49 14.16 -16.01
C TYR A 107 9.23 15.57 -16.55
N GLU A 108 8.69 15.69 -17.77
CA GLU A 108 8.29 16.95 -18.37
C GLU A 108 7.14 17.61 -17.58
N GLU A 109 6.10 16.85 -17.24
CA GLU A 109 4.95 17.31 -16.44
C GLU A 109 5.35 17.69 -15.01
N THR A 110 6.37 17.05 -14.44
CA THR A 110 6.90 17.43 -13.12
C THR A 110 7.42 18.87 -13.10
N LYS A 111 7.89 19.42 -14.23
CA LYS A 111 8.27 20.83 -14.32
C LYS A 111 7.05 21.75 -14.17
N THR A 112 5.86 21.31 -14.57
CA THR A 112 4.58 22.03 -14.38
C THR A 112 4.08 21.95 -12.94
N LEU A 113 4.38 20.87 -12.21
CA LEU A 113 4.00 20.69 -10.80
C LEU A 113 4.76 21.62 -9.83
N ARG A 114 5.93 22.17 -10.23
CA ARG A 114 6.67 23.15 -9.43
C ARG A 114 6.00 24.52 -9.57
N LYS A 115 5.03 24.84 -8.72
CA LYS A 115 4.46 26.20 -8.66
C LYS A 115 5.60 27.21 -8.46
N PRO A 116 5.64 28.31 -9.25
CA PRO A 116 6.60 29.38 -8.98
C PRO A 116 6.38 29.90 -7.55
N LYS A 117 7.48 30.23 -6.85
CA LYS A 117 7.42 30.83 -5.51
C LYS A 117 6.46 32.03 -5.53
N SER A 118 5.57 32.10 -4.54
CA SER A 118 4.63 33.22 -4.44
C SER A 118 5.38 34.55 -4.28
N ILE A 119 4.73 35.68 -4.59
CA ILE A 119 5.33 37.00 -4.42
C ILE A 119 5.75 37.23 -2.96
N ALA A 120 4.93 36.78 -2.00
CA ALA A 120 5.25 36.87 -0.57
C ALA A 120 6.50 36.06 -0.22
N ASP A 121 6.61 34.84 -0.74
CA ASP A 121 7.76 33.94 -0.52
C ASP A 121 9.06 34.55 -1.09
N ARG A 122 8.97 35.17 -2.27
CA ARG A 122 10.11 35.89 -2.87
C ARG A 122 10.57 37.10 -2.07
N ILE A 123 9.66 37.78 -1.37
CA ILE A 123 9.99 38.95 -0.54
C ILE A 123 10.55 38.50 0.80
N LEU A 124 9.90 37.52 1.46
CA LEU A 124 10.33 37.01 2.76
C LEU A 124 11.70 36.32 2.69
N PHE A 125 11.95 35.57 1.60
CA PHE A 125 13.17 34.80 1.39
C PHE A 125 14.07 35.41 0.31
N TRP A 126 14.02 36.73 0.11
CA TRP A 126 14.80 37.41 -0.94
C TRP A 126 16.32 37.31 -0.78
N ARG A 127 16.80 36.92 0.41
CA ARG A 127 18.22 36.69 0.75
C ARG A 127 18.46 35.30 1.36
N SER A 128 17.61 34.32 1.05
CA SER A 128 17.73 32.98 1.65
C SER A 128 19.03 32.25 1.33
N ASP A 129 19.71 32.64 0.25
CA ASP A 129 20.91 31.96 -0.24
C ASP A 129 22.20 32.68 0.22
N ASP A 130 22.06 33.74 1.02
CA ASP A 130 23.16 34.53 1.55
C ASP A 130 23.59 33.97 2.92
N GLU A 131 24.83 33.48 3.01
CA GLU A 131 25.33 32.73 4.17
C GLU A 131 25.29 33.54 5.47
N GLU A 132 25.48 34.85 5.39
CA GLU A 132 25.35 35.78 6.52
C GLU A 132 23.89 35.89 7.02
N THR A 133 22.91 35.81 6.10
CA THR A 133 21.48 35.85 6.45
C THR A 133 21.05 34.52 7.09
N ILE A 134 21.58 33.39 6.62
CA ILE A 134 21.32 32.06 7.20
C ILE A 134 21.86 31.99 8.64
N ALA A 135 23.09 32.45 8.87
CA ALA A 135 23.68 32.53 10.20
C ALA A 135 22.89 33.45 11.16
N GLY A 136 22.33 34.54 10.65
CA GLY A 136 21.44 35.43 11.41
C GLY A 136 20.13 34.79 11.83
N LEU A 137 19.52 33.97 10.97
CA LEU A 137 18.26 33.25 11.26
C LEU A 137 18.42 32.18 12.34
N GLU A 138 19.60 31.55 12.46
CA GLU A 138 19.88 30.61 13.55
C GLU A 138 19.94 31.32 14.91
N SER A 139 20.46 32.55 14.93
CA SER A 139 20.52 33.39 16.14
C SER A 139 19.17 33.99 16.54
N ASP A 140 18.26 34.18 15.57
CA ASP A 140 16.89 34.69 15.76
C ASP A 140 15.86 33.54 15.85
N SER A 141 16.25 32.43 16.48
CA SER A 141 15.30 31.35 16.76
C SER A 141 14.38 31.75 17.90
N ALA A 142 13.06 31.70 17.67
CA ALA A 142 12.04 32.00 18.69
C ALA A 142 12.14 31.11 19.94
N THR A 143 12.88 30.01 19.86
CA THR A 143 13.15 29.05 20.93
C THR A 143 14.45 29.33 21.69
N GLY A 144 15.17 30.41 21.35
CA GLY A 144 16.40 30.82 22.02
C GLY A 144 17.54 29.80 21.93
N GLY A 145 17.49 28.87 20.97
CA GLY A 145 18.45 27.78 20.81
C GLY A 145 18.38 26.68 21.89
N GLU A 146 17.43 26.72 22.82
CA GLU A 146 17.27 25.67 23.84
C GLU A 146 16.48 24.46 23.31
N GLU A 147 16.74 23.28 23.89
CA GLU A 147 16.06 22.03 23.52
C GLU A 147 14.59 22.10 23.93
N VAL A 148 13.70 22.23 22.94
CA VAL A 148 12.25 22.33 23.16
C VAL A 148 11.69 20.98 23.59
N THR A 149 11.51 20.79 24.90
CA THR A 149 10.85 19.60 25.45
C THR A 149 9.34 19.79 25.42
N ILE A 150 8.67 19.11 24.49
CA ILE A 150 7.20 19.13 24.40
C ILE A 150 6.64 18.08 25.37
N GLU A 151 6.36 18.50 26.60
CA GLU A 151 5.64 17.64 27.55
C GLU A 151 4.13 17.72 27.32
N ARG A 152 3.50 16.56 27.10
CA ARG A 152 2.04 16.46 27.10
C ARG A 152 1.55 16.45 28.55
N THR A 153 1.35 17.63 29.12
CA THR A 153 0.71 17.72 30.44
C THR A 153 -0.72 17.22 30.31
N ASN A 154 -1.03 16.09 30.95
CA ASN A 154 -2.40 15.53 31.01
C ASN A 154 -3.16 16.07 32.24
N GLU A 155 -2.54 16.95 33.02
CA GLU A 155 -2.97 17.33 34.37
C GLU A 155 -3.51 18.76 34.49
N LYS A 156 -3.24 19.66 33.52
CA LYS A 156 -3.87 20.99 33.51
C LYS A 156 -5.06 21.03 32.54
N ALA A 157 -6.17 21.54 33.06
CA ALA A 157 -7.40 21.78 32.29
C ALA A 157 -7.08 22.57 31.03
N ARG A 158 -7.43 22.00 29.86
CA ARG A 158 -7.24 22.65 28.56
C ARG A 158 -7.89 24.03 28.61
N ILE A 159 -7.09 25.09 28.52
CA ILE A 159 -7.59 26.45 28.38
C ILE A 159 -8.27 26.50 27.00
N LYS A 160 -9.60 26.49 26.99
CA LYS A 160 -10.35 26.71 25.75
C LYS A 160 -10.10 28.14 25.30
N LEU A 161 -9.54 28.31 24.10
CA LEU A 161 -9.52 29.61 23.46
C LEU A 161 -10.98 30.08 23.26
N PRO A 162 -11.30 31.32 23.62
CA PRO A 162 -12.64 31.85 23.37
C PRO A 162 -12.82 32.06 21.85
N GLY A 163 -13.84 31.39 21.31
CA GLY A 163 -14.39 31.70 19.99
C GLY A 163 -13.99 30.71 18.88
N THR A 164 -14.98 29.90 18.48
CA THR A 164 -15.37 29.78 17.07
C THR A 164 -16.68 30.53 16.90
#